data_AF-A0AAW4BIY5-F1
#
_entry.id   AF-A0AAW4BIY5-F1
#
_cell.length_a   1.000
_cell.length_b   1.000
_cell.length_c   1.000
_cell.angle_alpha   90.00
_cell.angle_beta   90.00
_cell.angle_gamma   90.00
#
_symmetry.space_group_name_H-M   'P 1'
#
loop_
_entity.id
_entity.type
_entity.pdbx_description
1 polymer ?
#
loop_
_entity_poly.entity_id
_entity_poly.type
_entity_poly.pdbx_seq_one_letter_code
_entity_poly.pdbx_strand_id
1 'polypeptide(L)'
;PPISLFPLNSTTPNSVNEELLSSFNHYFSDTCSAGSRLRRAIEKLCVELGFSQGNLHRRIQSMAKEFPQEARWLESLKLVGNEATHADRVSEDDLLDSYKVFEVVLDIFRR
;
A
#
# COMPACT_ATOMS: atom_id res chain seq x y z
N PRO A 1 -4.13 -11.76 -17.98
CA PRO A 1 -4.80 -11.60 -16.66
C PRO A 1 -3.81 -10.94 -15.69
N PRO A 2 -4.26 -10.17 -14.69
CA PRO A 2 -3.38 -9.63 -13.67
C PRO A 2 -2.59 -10.74 -12.99
N ILE A 3 -1.27 -10.57 -12.85
CA ILE A 3 -0.47 -11.45 -11.99
C ILE A 3 -0.52 -10.84 -10.59
N SER A 4 -1.23 -11.50 -9.68
CA SER A 4 -1.17 -11.15 -8.27
C SER A 4 0.19 -11.54 -7.72
N LEU A 5 0.93 -10.58 -7.17
CA LEU A 5 2.25 -10.81 -6.57
C LEU A 5 2.15 -11.59 -5.25
N PHE A 6 1.00 -11.52 -4.59
CA PHE A 6 0.62 -12.32 -3.42
C PHE A 6 -0.91 -12.55 -3.42
N PRO A 7 -1.42 -13.55 -2.68
CA PRO A 7 -2.85 -13.84 -2.65
C PRO A 7 -3.65 -12.72 -1.97
N LEU A 8 -4.61 -12.14 -2.71
CA LEU A 8 -5.58 -11.19 -2.16
C LEU A 8 -6.72 -11.96 -1.47
N ASN A 9 -6.96 -11.68 -0.20
CA ASN A 9 -7.96 -12.40 0.61
C ASN A 9 -9.27 -11.62 0.70
N SER A 10 -10.38 -12.33 0.88
CA SER A 10 -11.73 -11.77 1.04
C SER A 10 -11.94 -11.04 2.37
N THR A 11 -11.03 -11.20 3.33
CA THR A 11 -11.03 -10.45 4.61
C THR A 11 -10.58 -9.01 4.41
N THR A 12 -9.76 -8.76 3.39
CA THR A 12 -9.32 -7.41 3.04
C THR A 12 -10.44 -6.69 2.28
N PRO A 13 -10.79 -5.44 2.63
CA PRO A 13 -11.81 -4.69 1.91
C PRO A 13 -11.55 -4.60 0.41
N ASN A 14 -12.61 -4.71 -0.39
CA ASN A 14 -12.51 -4.67 -1.85
C ASN A 14 -11.83 -3.40 -2.37
N SER A 15 -12.05 -2.26 -1.71
CA SER A 15 -11.43 -0.99 -2.07
C SER A 15 -9.90 -1.00 -2.01
N VAL A 16 -9.32 -1.79 -1.11
CA VAL A 16 -7.87 -1.98 -0.97
C VAL A 16 -7.38 -3.00 -1.99
N ASN A 17 -8.08 -4.12 -2.14
CA ASN A 17 -7.75 -5.17 -3.09
C ASN A 17 -7.75 -4.67 -4.54
N GLU A 18 -8.68 -3.81 -4.92
CA GLU A 18 -8.76 -3.21 -6.27
C GLU A 18 -7.53 -2.34 -6.58
N GLU A 19 -7.10 -1.49 -5.64
CA GLU A 19 -5.92 -0.64 -5.83
C GLU A 19 -4.63 -1.48 -5.87
N LEU A 20 -4.54 -2.53 -5.05
CA LEU A 20 -3.41 -3.48 -5.09
C LEU A 20 -3.35 -4.22 -6.41
N LEU A 21 -4.48 -4.75 -6.89
CA LEU A 21 -4.54 -5.43 -8.17
C LEU A 21 -4.16 -4.49 -9.31
N SER A 22 -4.62 -3.23 -9.26
CA SER A 22 -4.20 -2.21 -10.22
C SER A 22 -2.69 -1.94 -10.13
N SER A 23 -2.13 -1.89 -8.92
CA SER A 23 -0.70 -1.71 -8.66
C SER A 23 0.12 -2.86 -9.26
N PHE A 24 -0.29 -4.11 -9.05
CA PHE A 24 0.36 -5.30 -9.62
C PHE A 24 0.33 -5.33 -11.15
N ASN A 25 -0.77 -4.88 -11.76
CA ASN A 25 -0.86 -4.80 -13.22
C ASN A 25 0.17 -3.83 -13.82
N HIS A 26 0.44 -2.72 -13.13
CA HIS A 26 1.42 -1.75 -13.57
C HIS A 26 2.86 -2.14 -13.24
N TYR A 27 3.08 -3.00 -12.24
CA TYR A 27 4.41 -3.36 -11.77
C TYR A 27 5.41 -3.72 -12.89
N PHE A 28 5.00 -4.55 -13.86
CA PHE A 28 5.88 -5.02 -14.95
C PHE A 28 6.01 -4.06 -16.14
N SER A 29 5.29 -2.93 -16.14
CA SER A 29 5.20 -2.03 -17.31
C SER A 29 5.47 -0.56 -16.98
N ASP A 30 5.16 -0.14 -15.75
CA ASP A 30 5.26 1.23 -15.28
C ASP A 30 5.34 1.25 -13.74
N THR A 31 6.56 1.32 -13.22
CA THR A 31 6.84 1.40 -11.79
C THR A 31 6.29 2.68 -11.15
N CYS A 32 6.20 3.79 -11.89
CA CYS A 32 5.62 5.05 -11.42
C CYS A 32 4.13 4.90 -11.14
N SER A 33 3.40 4.33 -12.09
CA SER A 33 1.98 4.02 -11.93
C SER A 33 1.76 3.00 -10.82
N ALA A 34 2.60 1.97 -10.74
CA ALA A 34 2.51 0.95 -9.71
C ALA A 34 2.69 1.53 -8.30
N GLY A 35 3.73 2.33 -8.07
CA GLY A 35 3.97 2.98 -6.77
C GLY A 35 2.88 4.00 -6.39
N SER A 36 2.33 4.73 -7.37
CA SER A 36 1.18 5.63 -7.15
C SER A 36 -0.05 4.86 -6.69
N ARG A 37 -0.30 3.68 -7.26
CA ARG A 37 -1.40 2.79 -6.87
C ARG A 37 -1.18 2.14 -5.51
N LEU A 38 0.06 1.76 -5.18
CA LEU A 38 0.41 1.29 -3.84
C LEU A 38 0.05 2.36 -2.80
N ARG A 39 0.41 3.63 -3.04
CA ARG A 39 0.05 4.73 -2.16
C ARG A 39 -1.46 4.88 -1.98
N ARG A 40 -2.23 4.75 -3.06
CA ARG A 40 -3.71 4.76 -3.01
C ARG A 40 -4.25 3.58 -2.20
N ALA A 41 -3.64 2.40 -2.30
CA ALA A 41 -4.02 1.25 -1.47
C ALA A 41 -3.81 1.54 0.03
N ILE A 42 -2.71 2.20 0.41
CA ILE A 42 -2.49 2.67 1.80
C ILE A 42 -3.58 3.65 2.22
N GLU A 43 -3.97 4.60 1.35
CA GLU A 43 -5.04 5.55 1.64
C GLU A 43 -6.38 4.86 1.88
N LYS A 44 -6.72 3.87 1.06
CA LYS A 44 -7.93 3.06 1.23
C LYS A 44 -7.89 2.26 2.53
N LEU A 45 -6.76 1.62 2.83
CA LEU A 45 -6.58 0.88 4.07
C LEU A 45 -6.85 1.77 5.30
N CYS A 46 -6.26 2.97 5.34
CA CYS A 46 -6.52 3.91 6.43
C CYS A 46 -8.01 4.29 6.53
N VAL A 47 -8.69 4.50 5.39
CA VAL A 47 -10.13 4.86 5.37
C VAL A 47 -11.00 3.71 5.88
N GLU A 48 -10.72 2.47 5.47
CA GLU A 48 -11.46 1.28 5.91
C GLU A 48 -11.30 1.01 7.41
N LEU A 49 -10.14 1.35 7.97
CA LEU A 49 -9.89 1.30 9.41
C LEU A 49 -10.45 2.51 10.18
N GLY A 50 -11.14 3.45 9.50
CA GLY A 50 -11.76 4.64 10.12
C GLY A 50 -10.87 5.88 10.20
N PHE A 51 -9.63 5.83 9.75
CA PHE A 51 -8.66 6.94 9.76
C PHE A 51 -8.72 7.75 8.46
N SER A 52 -9.82 8.47 8.22
CA SER A 52 -10.06 9.21 6.97
C SER A 52 -9.64 10.69 6.99
N GLN A 53 -9.31 11.23 8.17
CA GLN A 53 -9.09 12.66 8.37
C GLN A 53 -7.69 13.13 7.94
N GLY A 54 -7.63 14.22 7.17
CA GLY A 54 -6.38 14.83 6.69
C GLY A 54 -5.71 14.07 5.55
N ASN A 55 -4.46 14.43 5.27
CA ASN A 55 -3.63 13.78 4.24
C ASN A 55 -3.13 12.40 4.71
N LEU A 56 -2.61 11.59 3.79
CA LEU A 56 -2.14 10.22 4.07
C LEU A 56 -1.19 10.14 5.28
N HIS A 57 -0.25 11.08 5.41
CA HIS A 57 0.65 11.08 6.57
C HIS A 57 -0.10 11.30 7.89
N ARG A 58 -1.05 12.25 7.95
CA ARG A 58 -1.91 12.45 9.14
C ARG A 58 -2.79 11.25 9.44
N ARG A 59 -3.29 10.56 8.41
CA ARG A 59 -4.06 9.31 8.57
C ARG A 59 -3.21 8.23 9.22
N ILE A 60 -1.99 7.99 8.72
CA ILE A 60 -1.06 7.01 9.30
C ILE A 60 -0.66 7.37 10.74
N GLN A 61 -0.41 8.65 11.02
CA GLN A 61 -0.12 9.14 12.38
C GLN A 61 -1.31 8.94 13.34
N SER A 62 -2.53 9.04 12.84
CA SER A 62 -3.74 8.74 13.63
C SER A 62 -3.86 7.23 13.89
N MET A 63 -3.64 6.43 12.86
CA MET A 63 -3.62 4.96 12.94
C MET A 63 -2.55 4.45 13.92
N ALA A 64 -1.40 5.12 14.02
CA ALA A 64 -0.29 4.73 14.90
C ALA A 64 -0.66 4.67 16.40
N LYS A 65 -1.77 5.29 16.81
CA LYS A 65 -2.28 5.21 18.18
C LYS A 65 -2.87 3.84 18.52
N GLU A 66 -3.40 3.15 17.51
CA GLU A 66 -4.05 1.83 17.65
C GLU A 66 -3.19 0.71 17.05
N PHE A 67 -2.52 0.99 15.92
CA PHE A 67 -1.70 0.05 15.15
C PHE A 67 -0.27 0.61 14.95
N PRO A 68 0.54 0.75 16.00
CA PRO A 68 1.83 1.45 15.93
C PRO A 68 2.86 0.75 15.03
N GLN A 69 2.87 -0.59 14.99
CA GLN A 69 3.83 -1.34 14.18
C GLN A 69 3.49 -1.22 12.70
N GLU A 70 2.22 -1.40 12.36
CA GLU A 70 1.74 -1.33 10.98
C GLU A 70 1.81 0.10 10.46
N ALA A 71 1.55 1.11 11.30
CA ALA A 71 1.76 2.50 10.94
C ALA A 71 3.22 2.78 10.55
N ARG A 72 4.19 2.25 11.30
CA ARG A 72 5.61 2.40 10.95
C ARG A 72 5.91 1.79 9.58
N TRP A 73 5.38 0.60 9.28
CA TRP A 73 5.54 -0.01 7.97
C TRP A 73 4.88 0.82 6.86
N LEU A 74 3.65 1.30 7.08
CA LEU A 74 2.95 2.16 6.12
C LEU A 74 3.68 3.49 5.86
N GLU A 75 4.38 4.04 6.85
CA GLU A 75 5.20 5.25 6.63
C GLU A 75 6.35 4.97 5.67
N SER A 76 7.04 3.84 5.81
CA SER A 76 8.08 3.42 4.87
C SER A 76 7.51 3.22 3.47
N LEU A 77 6.38 2.52 3.35
CA LEU A 77 5.74 2.27 2.06
C LEU A 77 5.23 3.54 1.38
N LYS A 78 4.72 4.50 2.16
CA LYS A 78 4.33 5.83 1.68
C LYS A 78 5.52 6.55 1.05
N LEU A 79 6.72 6.44 1.63
CA LEU A 79 7.93 7.06 1.06
C LEU A 79 8.28 6.42 -0.28
N VAL A 80 8.28 5.09 -0.37
CA VAL A 80 8.54 4.38 -1.64
C VAL A 80 7.52 4.78 -2.71
N GLY A 81 6.22 4.76 -2.39
CA GLY A 81 5.17 5.18 -3.33
C GLY A 81 5.26 6.65 -3.75
N ASN A 82 5.86 7.52 -2.91
CA ASN A 82 6.12 8.91 -3.26
C ASN A 82 7.31 9.03 -4.22
N GLU A 83 8.43 8.38 -3.90
CA GLU A 83 9.63 8.38 -4.75
C GLU A 83 9.38 7.68 -6.10
N ALA A 84 8.47 6.71 -6.15
CA ALA A 84 8.14 5.99 -7.38
C ALA A 84 7.63 6.93 -8.49
N THR A 85 7.02 8.06 -8.15
CA THR A 85 6.60 9.07 -9.13
C THR A 85 7.77 9.78 -9.83
N HIS A 86 8.98 9.64 -9.30
CA HIS A 86 10.22 10.10 -9.90
C HIS A 86 10.95 8.87 -10.47
N ALA A 87 10.82 8.66 -11.78
CA ALA A 87 11.21 7.44 -12.50
C ALA A 87 12.64 6.91 -12.24
N ASP A 88 13.54 7.75 -11.73
CA ASP A 88 14.95 7.40 -11.50
C ASP A 88 15.26 6.91 -10.07
N ARG A 89 14.26 6.80 -9.17
CA ARG A 89 14.52 6.60 -7.72
C ARG A 89 14.00 5.31 -7.10
N VAL A 90 13.13 4.57 -7.77
CA VAL A 90 12.55 3.34 -7.23
C VAL A 90 12.75 2.22 -8.22
N SER A 91 13.46 1.19 -7.79
CA SER A 91 13.66 -0.04 -8.57
C SER A 91 12.44 -0.96 -8.48
N GLU A 92 12.38 -1.94 -9.38
CA GLU A 92 11.38 -3.02 -9.31
C GLU A 92 11.51 -3.83 -8.01
N ASP A 93 12.72 -3.97 -7.47
CA ASP A 93 12.99 -4.67 -6.22
C ASP A 93 12.45 -3.90 -5.00
N ASP A 94 12.64 -2.58 -4.96
CA ASP A 94 12.10 -1.72 -3.90
C ASP A 94 10.57 -1.81 -3.81
N LEU A 95 9.93 -1.88 -4.98
CA LEU A 95 8.48 -2.00 -5.09
C LEU A 95 8.00 -3.41 -4.76
N LEU A 96 8.76 -4.45 -5.13
CA LEU A 96 8.47 -5.83 -4.76
C LEU A 96 8.53 -6.03 -3.24
N ASP A 97 9.58 -5.51 -2.60
CA ASP A 97 9.72 -5.57 -1.15
C ASP A 97 8.62 -4.76 -0.44
N SER A 98 8.22 -3.64 -1.04
CA SER A 98 7.08 -2.87 -0.57
C SER A 98 5.78 -3.68 -0.56
N TYR A 99 5.53 -4.49 -1.58
CA TYR A 99 4.35 -5.38 -1.60
C TYR A 99 4.41 -6.47 -0.53
N LYS A 100 5.57 -7.08 -0.28
CA LYS A 100 5.74 -8.08 0.78
C LYS A 100 5.43 -7.50 2.15
N VAL A 101 5.92 -6.29 2.43
CA VAL A 101 5.62 -5.59 3.68
C VAL A 101 4.13 -5.24 3.76
N PHE A 102 3.51 -4.81 2.66
CA PHE A 102 2.08 -4.51 2.64
C PHE A 102 1.22 -5.75 2.86
N GLU A 103 1.61 -6.92 2.33
CA GLU A 103 0.93 -8.20 2.59
C GLU A 103 0.85 -8.51 4.09
N VAL A 104 1.93 -8.26 4.84
CA VAL A 104 1.97 -8.42 6.29
C VAL A 104 1.07 -7.38 6.98
N VAL A 105 1.03 -6.14 6.50
CA VAL A 105 0.12 -5.11 7.05
C VAL A 105 -1.34 -5.51 6.89
N LEU A 106 -1.71 -6.20 5.81
CA LEU A 106 -3.09 -6.66 5.59
C LEU A 106 -3.56 -7.70 6.62
N ASP A 107 -2.67 -8.28 7.42
CA ASP A 107 -3.03 -9.16 8.55
C ASP A 107 -3.90 -8.44 9.59
N ILE A 108 -3.93 -7.10 9.64
CA ILE A 108 -4.85 -6.35 10.50
C ILE A 108 -6.30 -6.80 10.29
N PHE A 109 -6.71 -7.11 9.05
CA PHE A 109 -8.08 -7.54 8.74
C PHE A 109 -8.36 -9.01 9.05
N ARG A 110 -7.35 -9.75 9.53
CA ARG A 110 -7.43 -11.19 9.84
C ARG A 110 -7.42 -11.45 11.35
N ARG A 111 -7.19 -10.41 12.16
CA ARG A 111 -7.24 -10.44 13.63
C ARG A 111 -8.67 -10.34 14.12
#